data_AF-T1AVU1-F1
#
_entry.id   AF-T1AVU1-F1
#
_cell.length_a   1.000
_cell.length_b   1.000
_cell.length_c   1.000
_cell.angle_alpha   90.00
_cell.angle_beta   90.00
_cell.angle_gamma   90.00
#
_symmetry.space_group_name_H-M   'P 1'
#
loop_
_entity.id
_entity.type
_entity.pdbx_description
1 polymer ?
#
loop_
_entity_poly.entity_id
_entity_poly.type
_entity_poly.pdbx_seq_one_letter_code
_entity_poly.pdbx_strand_id
1 'polypeptide(L)'
;MLDVYAALRRADVGAAKLFWPTNIISPKGVGWLDRALVSGSVDSARAVFRGDTADWPFRDDQGQFQALAKFREVSFDFNPHWPLAVDLAGTALFENDGLTVSATQGSVLGNPLRHALARISDLGEITLALSAEGAGPAPQLLDFVRESPISNHFRDAIKPLRISGSADWSFTLVLPLRDVHQFALDGTARLRQVSVEAPEWQLAIRKI
;
A
#
# COMPACT_ATOMS: atom_id res chain seq x y z
N MET A 1 -7.01 -29.60 -18.17
CA MET A 1 -6.38 -29.72 -16.84
C MET A 1 -4.86 -29.60 -16.91
N LEU A 2 -4.34 -28.59 -16.22
CA LEU A 2 -2.93 -28.23 -16.10
C LEU A 2 -2.54 -28.27 -14.61
N ASP A 3 -1.34 -28.77 -14.30
CA ASP A 3 -0.73 -28.70 -12.97
C ASP A 3 0.70 -28.17 -13.13
N VAL A 4 0.96 -26.99 -12.55
CA VAL A 4 2.23 -26.28 -12.64
C VAL A 4 2.65 -25.84 -11.26
N TYR A 5 3.92 -26.14 -10.96
CA TYR A 5 4.63 -25.58 -9.83
C TYR A 5 5.83 -24.78 -10.33
N ALA A 6 5.96 -23.54 -9.87
CA ALA A 6 7.10 -22.69 -10.14
C ALA A 6 7.68 -22.16 -8.83
N ALA A 7 9.01 -22.09 -8.74
CA ALA A 7 9.70 -21.49 -7.62
C ALA A 7 10.88 -20.67 -8.11
N LEU A 8 11.08 -19.52 -7.49
CA LEU A 8 12.15 -18.57 -7.77
C LEU A 8 12.86 -18.24 -6.45
N ARG A 9 14.19 -18.28 -6.47
CA ARG A 9 15.03 -17.99 -5.30
C ARG A 9 15.47 -16.53 -5.20
N ARG A 10 15.49 -15.81 -6.30
CA ARG A 10 15.77 -14.37 -6.33
C ARG A 10 15.26 -13.80 -7.64
N ALA A 11 14.59 -12.66 -7.56
CA ALA A 11 14.23 -11.89 -8.74
C ALA A 11 14.30 -10.39 -8.42
N ASP A 12 14.46 -9.59 -9.45
CA ASP A 12 14.29 -8.15 -9.36
C ASP A 12 12.79 -7.82 -9.42
N VAL A 13 12.32 -6.89 -8.59
CA VAL A 13 10.91 -6.48 -8.59
C VAL A 13 10.50 -5.86 -9.93
N GLY A 14 11.39 -5.14 -10.60
CA GLY A 14 11.18 -4.59 -11.94
C GLY A 14 11.07 -5.66 -13.04
N ALA A 15 11.47 -6.91 -12.77
CA ALA A 15 11.25 -8.03 -13.69
C ALA A 15 9.80 -8.56 -13.64
N ALA A 16 9.00 -8.16 -12.64
CA ALA A 16 7.63 -8.65 -12.47
C ALA A 16 6.73 -8.35 -13.69
N LYS A 17 7.03 -7.28 -14.44
CA LYS A 17 6.37 -6.93 -15.71
C LYS A 17 6.34 -8.03 -16.77
N LEU A 18 7.26 -8.98 -16.70
CA LEU A 18 7.33 -10.11 -17.63
C LEU A 18 6.29 -11.20 -17.32
N PHE A 19 5.62 -11.13 -16.17
CA PHE A 19 4.76 -12.18 -15.63
C PHE A 19 3.34 -11.71 -15.32
N TRP A 20 2.97 -10.48 -15.68
CA TRP A 20 1.60 -10.02 -15.50
C TRP A 20 0.63 -10.81 -16.37
N PRO A 21 -0.50 -11.29 -15.82
CA PRO A 21 -1.55 -11.89 -16.62
C PRO A 21 -2.32 -10.80 -17.38
N THR A 22 -1.77 -10.37 -18.53
CA THR A 22 -2.32 -9.29 -19.35
C THR A 22 -3.71 -9.58 -19.94
N ASN A 23 -4.14 -10.84 -19.92
CA ASN A 23 -5.50 -11.23 -20.34
C ASN A 23 -6.56 -10.95 -19.26
N ILE A 24 -6.15 -10.73 -18.00
CA ILE A 24 -7.06 -10.37 -16.90
C ILE A 24 -6.86 -8.92 -16.48
N ILE A 25 -5.60 -8.50 -16.33
CA ILE A 25 -5.29 -7.14 -15.89
C ILE A 25 -5.45 -6.20 -17.08
N SER A 26 -6.34 -5.22 -16.96
CA SER A 26 -6.53 -4.21 -18.00
C SER A 26 -5.21 -3.50 -18.36
N PRO A 27 -5.04 -2.97 -19.59
CA PRO A 27 -3.85 -2.23 -19.97
C PRO A 27 -3.50 -1.08 -19.02
N LYS A 28 -4.53 -0.40 -18.48
CA LYS A 28 -4.36 0.65 -17.47
C LYS A 28 -3.80 0.11 -16.15
N GLY A 29 -4.26 -1.07 -15.73
CA GLY A 29 -3.74 -1.76 -14.55
C GLY A 29 -2.30 -2.21 -14.71
N VAL A 30 -1.95 -2.79 -15.87
CA VAL A 30 -0.57 -3.16 -16.22
C VAL A 30 0.33 -1.93 -16.19
N GLY A 31 -0.04 -0.86 -16.89
CA GLY A 31 0.73 0.39 -16.89
C GLY A 31 0.82 1.05 -15.51
N TRP A 32 -0.17 0.83 -14.62
CA TRP A 32 -0.07 1.26 -13.24
C TRP A 32 0.96 0.42 -12.46
N LEU A 33 0.93 -0.92 -12.57
CA LEU A 33 1.88 -1.81 -11.91
C LEU A 33 3.32 -1.54 -12.35
N ASP A 34 3.53 -1.36 -13.64
CA ASP A 34 4.86 -1.13 -14.23
C ASP A 34 5.51 0.17 -13.75
N ARG A 35 4.69 1.21 -13.48
CA ARG A 35 5.17 2.44 -12.84
C ARG A 35 5.33 2.26 -11.34
N ALA A 36 4.35 1.63 -10.70
CA ALA A 36 4.26 1.59 -9.25
C ALA A 36 5.38 0.77 -8.62
N LEU A 37 5.81 -0.32 -9.26
CA LEU A 37 6.94 -1.13 -8.81
C LEU A 37 8.25 -0.56 -9.35
N VAL A 38 8.81 0.43 -8.65
CA VAL A 38 9.98 1.19 -9.10
C VAL A 38 11.26 0.36 -9.00
N SER A 39 11.52 -0.23 -7.84
CA SER A 39 12.73 -1.03 -7.58
C SER A 39 12.53 -1.96 -6.38
N GLY A 40 13.47 -2.88 -6.20
CA GLY A 40 13.55 -3.76 -5.04
C GLY A 40 13.84 -5.21 -5.44
N SER A 41 13.81 -6.10 -4.45
CA SER A 41 14.10 -7.51 -4.69
C SER A 41 13.03 -8.45 -4.13
N VAL A 42 12.87 -9.57 -4.81
CA VAL A 42 12.07 -10.70 -4.36
C VAL A 42 13.04 -11.78 -3.88
N ASP A 43 13.03 -12.05 -2.58
CA ASP A 43 13.89 -13.05 -1.94
C ASP A 43 13.43 -14.49 -2.20
N SER A 44 12.14 -14.66 -2.45
CA SER A 44 11.57 -15.95 -2.84
C SER A 44 10.21 -15.75 -3.45
N ALA A 45 9.90 -16.49 -4.50
CA ALA A 45 8.54 -16.61 -4.99
C ALA A 45 8.20 -18.08 -5.24
N ARG A 46 6.94 -18.44 -5.01
CA ARG A 46 6.39 -19.75 -5.37
C ARG A 46 5.02 -19.54 -5.97
N ALA A 47 4.71 -20.31 -7.01
CA ALA A 47 3.40 -20.31 -7.62
C ALA A 47 2.94 -21.75 -7.86
N VAL A 48 1.65 -21.98 -7.64
CA VAL A 48 0.94 -23.21 -7.97
C VAL A 48 -0.23 -22.83 -8.86
N PHE A 49 -0.41 -23.58 -9.93
CA PHE A 49 -1.60 -23.53 -10.77
C PHE A 49 -2.10 -24.96 -10.95
N ARG A 50 -3.33 -25.24 -10.57
CA ARG A 50 -3.98 -26.54 -10.77
C ARG A 50 -5.42 -26.33 -11.20
N GLY A 51 -5.78 -26.83 -12.38
CA GLY A 51 -7.15 -26.78 -12.89
C GLY A 51 -7.20 -26.66 -14.41
N ASP A 52 -8.38 -26.45 -14.98
CA ASP A 52 -8.47 -26.13 -16.40
C ASP A 52 -8.12 -24.67 -16.67
N THR A 53 -7.25 -24.41 -17.64
CA THR A 53 -6.87 -23.04 -18.00
C THR A 53 -8.03 -22.24 -18.58
N ALA A 54 -9.04 -22.91 -19.14
CA ALA A 54 -10.24 -22.26 -19.64
C ALA A 54 -11.14 -21.69 -18.53
N ASP A 55 -11.06 -22.25 -17.33
CA ASP A 55 -11.88 -21.87 -16.17
C ASP A 55 -11.18 -20.85 -15.25
N TRP A 56 -9.98 -20.41 -15.63
CA TRP A 56 -9.23 -19.42 -14.85
C TRP A 56 -9.72 -17.99 -15.15
N PRO A 57 -9.96 -17.13 -14.14
CA PRO A 57 -9.70 -17.32 -12.71
C PRO A 57 -10.75 -18.21 -12.02
N PHE A 58 -10.26 -19.19 -11.25
CA PHE A 58 -11.11 -20.20 -10.63
C PHE A 58 -12.08 -19.63 -9.58
N ARG A 59 -13.33 -20.07 -9.65
CA ARG A 59 -14.38 -19.86 -8.64
C ARG A 59 -14.88 -21.22 -8.16
N ASP A 60 -15.56 -21.25 -7.01
CA ASP A 60 -16.30 -22.43 -6.52
C ASP A 60 -15.49 -23.75 -6.52
N ASP A 61 -14.22 -23.68 -6.09
CA ASP A 61 -13.30 -24.82 -6.00
C ASP A 61 -13.00 -25.56 -7.32
N GLN A 62 -13.22 -24.93 -8.47
CA GLN A 62 -12.93 -25.50 -9.80
C GLN A 62 -11.44 -25.64 -10.13
N GLY A 63 -10.58 -25.04 -9.30
CA GLY A 63 -9.14 -25.10 -9.40
C GLY A 63 -8.47 -24.26 -8.32
N GLN A 64 -7.14 -24.22 -8.36
CA GLN A 64 -6.32 -23.47 -7.42
C GLN A 64 -5.22 -22.73 -8.16
N PHE A 65 -5.21 -21.41 -8.04
CA PHE A 65 -4.06 -20.58 -8.35
C PHE A 65 -3.58 -19.89 -7.07
N GLN A 66 -2.31 -20.04 -6.74
CA GLN A 66 -1.68 -19.30 -5.65
C GLN A 66 -0.29 -18.84 -6.08
N ALA A 67 0.05 -17.58 -5.84
CA ALA A 67 1.40 -17.06 -6.03
C ALA A 67 1.81 -16.22 -4.81
N LEU A 68 2.83 -16.68 -4.08
CA LEU A 68 3.39 -16.00 -2.92
C LEU A 68 4.80 -15.51 -3.23
N ALA A 69 5.03 -14.21 -3.08
CA ALA A 69 6.33 -13.57 -3.17
C ALA A 69 6.71 -12.92 -1.84
N LYS A 70 7.97 -13.09 -1.41
CA LYS A 70 8.59 -12.33 -0.31
C LYS A 70 9.47 -11.25 -0.92
N PHE A 71 9.23 -9.99 -0.55
CA PHE A 71 9.94 -8.85 -1.10
C PHE A 71 10.65 -8.05 -0.01
N ARG A 72 11.69 -7.33 -0.41
CA ARG A 72 12.46 -6.41 0.45
C ARG A 72 13.01 -5.25 -0.36
N GLU A 73 13.31 -4.16 0.36
CA GLU A 73 13.92 -2.94 -0.20
C GLU A 73 13.10 -2.41 -1.40
N VAL A 74 11.78 -2.58 -1.34
CA VAL A 74 10.90 -2.19 -2.44
C VAL A 74 10.60 -0.70 -2.35
N SER A 75 10.81 -0.01 -3.48
CA SER A 75 10.30 1.34 -3.71
C SER A 75 9.00 1.26 -4.51
N PHE A 76 7.94 1.83 -3.95
CA PHE A 76 6.57 1.70 -4.45
C PHE A 76 5.89 3.06 -4.66
N ASP A 77 5.64 3.41 -5.92
CA ASP A 77 4.92 4.61 -6.36
C ASP A 77 3.43 4.30 -6.61
N PHE A 78 2.65 4.32 -5.54
CA PHE A 78 1.22 4.03 -5.63
C PHE A 78 0.42 5.10 -6.39
N ASN A 79 0.89 6.35 -6.42
CA ASN A 79 0.29 7.45 -7.18
C ASN A 79 1.27 8.63 -7.31
N PRO A 80 1.38 9.28 -8.49
CA PRO A 80 2.31 10.40 -8.71
C PRO A 80 2.14 11.62 -7.80
N HIS A 81 0.97 11.80 -7.18
CA HIS A 81 0.70 12.92 -6.28
C HIS A 81 0.93 12.57 -4.80
N TRP A 82 1.31 11.33 -4.51
CA TRP A 82 1.62 10.88 -3.17
C TRP A 82 3.13 10.67 -3.00
N PRO A 83 3.67 10.86 -1.79
CA PRO A 83 5.06 10.55 -1.54
C PRO A 83 5.37 9.06 -1.76
N LEU A 84 6.55 8.78 -2.29
CA LEU A 84 7.04 7.42 -2.55
C LEU A 84 7.14 6.62 -1.24
N ALA A 85 6.66 5.37 -1.25
CA ALA A 85 6.96 4.42 -0.20
C ALA A 85 8.27 3.70 -0.50
N VAL A 86 9.19 3.65 0.47
CA VAL A 86 10.53 3.10 0.28
C VAL A 86 10.87 2.09 1.37
N ASP A 87 11.90 1.28 1.10
CA ASP A 87 12.41 0.25 2.01
C ASP A 87 11.32 -0.73 2.47
N LEU A 88 10.29 -0.95 1.64
CA LEU A 88 9.21 -1.86 1.96
C LEU A 88 9.72 -3.31 2.00
N ALA A 89 9.36 -4.04 3.04
CA ALA A 89 9.61 -5.48 3.13
C ALA A 89 8.39 -6.23 3.65
N GLY A 90 8.13 -7.41 3.08
CA GLY A 90 6.94 -8.18 3.38
C GLY A 90 6.60 -9.25 2.36
N THR A 91 5.31 -9.52 2.18
CA THR A 91 4.80 -10.57 1.30
C THR A 91 3.65 -10.10 0.44
N ALA A 92 3.62 -10.54 -0.82
CA ALA A 92 2.49 -10.41 -1.72
C ALA A 92 1.97 -11.81 -2.05
N LEU A 93 0.67 -12.03 -1.86
CA LEU A 93 -0.01 -13.29 -2.09
C LEU A 93 -1.18 -13.05 -3.05
N PHE A 94 -1.13 -13.69 -4.20
CA PHE A 94 -2.29 -13.86 -5.07
C PHE A 94 -2.93 -15.20 -4.78
N GLU A 95 -4.24 -15.24 -4.63
CA GLU A 95 -5.04 -16.46 -4.52
C GLU A 95 -6.23 -16.33 -5.45
N ASN A 96 -6.23 -17.10 -6.54
CA ASN A 96 -7.20 -16.99 -7.63
C ASN A 96 -7.31 -15.54 -8.14
N ASP A 97 -8.43 -14.88 -7.87
CA ASP A 97 -8.71 -13.49 -8.23
C ASP A 97 -8.48 -12.49 -7.09
N GLY A 98 -7.99 -12.95 -5.94
CA GLY A 98 -7.66 -12.12 -4.79
C GLY A 98 -6.18 -11.74 -4.73
N LEU A 99 -5.89 -10.60 -4.10
CA LEU A 99 -4.54 -10.12 -3.78
C LEU A 99 -4.49 -9.65 -2.32
N THR A 100 -3.53 -10.17 -1.57
CA THR A 100 -3.16 -9.69 -0.24
C THR A 100 -1.69 -9.29 -0.23
N VAL A 101 -1.38 -8.07 0.20
CA VAL A 101 -0.02 -7.58 0.41
C VAL A 101 0.12 -7.18 1.88
N SER A 102 1.09 -7.76 2.57
CA SER A 102 1.47 -7.38 3.92
C SER A 102 2.89 -6.82 3.90
N ALA A 103 3.08 -5.64 4.47
CA ALA A 103 4.37 -5.04 4.71
C ALA A 103 4.60 -4.95 6.22
N THR A 104 5.81 -5.30 6.66
CA THR A 104 6.23 -5.28 8.09
C THR A 104 7.34 -4.28 8.36
N GLN A 105 7.79 -3.60 7.30
CA GLN A 105 8.80 -2.56 7.33
C GLN A 105 8.55 -1.64 6.14
N GLY A 106 8.93 -0.38 6.30
CA GLY A 106 8.87 0.62 5.25
C GLY A 106 8.92 2.03 5.80
N SER A 107 9.01 3.01 4.91
CA SER A 107 8.75 4.40 5.26
C SER A 107 8.13 5.18 4.11
N VAL A 108 7.42 6.25 4.45
CA VAL A 108 6.88 7.22 3.49
C VAL A 108 7.24 8.61 3.96
N LEU A 109 8.04 9.34 3.18
CA LEU A 109 8.55 10.67 3.56
C LEU A 109 9.23 10.62 4.96
N GLY A 110 10.04 9.59 5.19
CA GLY A 110 10.73 9.37 6.47
C GLY A 110 9.85 8.87 7.63
N ASN A 111 8.52 8.82 7.48
CA ASN A 111 7.63 8.28 8.50
C ASN A 111 7.70 6.74 8.53
N PRO A 112 8.16 6.13 9.63
CA PRO A 112 8.29 4.68 9.71
C PRO A 112 6.92 3.98 9.75
N LEU A 113 6.79 2.96 8.91
CA LEU A 113 5.69 2.00 8.92
C LEU A 113 6.06 0.82 9.84
N ARG A 114 5.15 0.41 10.71
CA ARG A 114 5.28 -0.85 11.49
C ARG A 114 4.61 -2.01 10.77
N HIS A 115 3.40 -1.79 10.27
CA HIS A 115 2.67 -2.80 9.53
C HIS A 115 1.70 -2.15 8.54
N ALA A 116 1.58 -2.69 7.34
CA ALA A 116 0.51 -2.40 6.40
C ALA A 116 -0.04 -3.69 5.81
N LEU A 117 -1.34 -3.66 5.51
CA LEU A 117 -2.06 -4.77 4.92
C LEU A 117 -3.05 -4.23 3.91
N ALA A 118 -2.77 -4.49 2.64
CA ALA A 118 -3.62 -4.19 1.51
C ALA A 118 -4.29 -5.47 1.01
N ARG A 119 -5.59 -5.40 0.74
CA ARG A 119 -6.38 -6.50 0.18
C ARG A 119 -7.25 -6.02 -0.95
N ILE A 120 -7.32 -6.83 -2.00
CA ILE A 120 -8.32 -6.79 -3.05
C ILE A 120 -8.90 -8.21 -3.08
N SER A 121 -10.16 -8.35 -2.71
CA SER A 121 -10.80 -9.69 -2.66
C SER A 121 -11.13 -10.23 -4.05
N ASP A 122 -11.37 -9.33 -5.00
CA ASP A 122 -11.75 -9.66 -6.38
C ASP A 122 -11.11 -8.65 -7.35
N LEU A 123 -10.22 -9.13 -8.22
CA LEU A 123 -9.55 -8.33 -9.24
C LEU A 123 -10.46 -7.93 -10.42
N GLY A 124 -11.63 -8.56 -10.55
CA GLY A 124 -12.71 -8.11 -11.43
C GLY A 124 -13.41 -6.88 -10.88
N GLU A 125 -13.75 -6.85 -9.59
CA GLU A 125 -14.39 -5.72 -8.88
C GLU A 125 -13.44 -5.08 -7.87
N ILE A 126 -12.48 -4.31 -8.40
CA ILE A 126 -11.31 -3.87 -7.63
C ILE A 126 -11.68 -2.83 -6.55
N THR A 127 -11.87 -3.31 -5.33
CA THR A 127 -11.95 -2.49 -4.11
C THR A 127 -10.73 -2.77 -3.24
N LEU A 128 -9.94 -1.73 -2.99
CA LEU A 128 -8.77 -1.79 -2.12
C LEU A 128 -9.20 -1.58 -0.67
N ALA A 129 -8.99 -2.58 0.18
CA ALA A 129 -9.02 -2.43 1.64
C ALA A 129 -7.58 -2.36 2.16
N LEU A 130 -7.17 -1.20 2.64
CA LEU A 130 -5.84 -0.94 3.19
C LEU A 130 -5.95 -0.64 4.68
N SER A 131 -5.10 -1.25 5.48
CA SER A 131 -4.85 -0.83 6.87
C SER A 131 -3.36 -0.61 7.04
N ALA A 132 -2.97 0.42 7.78
CA ALA A 132 -1.58 0.68 8.06
C ALA A 132 -1.42 1.35 9.43
N GLU A 133 -0.30 1.05 10.08
CA GLU A 133 0.08 1.61 11.35
C GLU A 133 1.58 1.84 11.44
N GLY A 134 1.95 2.82 12.26
CA GLY A 134 3.33 3.19 12.44
C GLY A 134 3.51 4.13 13.62
N ALA A 135 4.74 4.59 13.78
CA ALA A 135 5.06 5.61 14.76
C ALA A 135 6.26 6.41 14.30
N GLY A 136 6.22 7.70 14.57
CA GLY A 136 7.30 8.59 14.16
C GLY A 136 7.20 9.98 14.79
N PRO A 137 8.13 10.87 14.43
CA PRO A 137 8.06 12.27 14.80
C PRO A 137 6.77 12.90 14.28
N ALA A 138 6.03 13.57 15.16
CA ALA A 138 4.81 14.29 14.77
C ALA A 138 5.04 15.32 13.64
N PRO A 139 6.18 16.06 13.57
CA PRO A 139 6.46 16.94 12.45
C PRO A 139 6.46 16.23 11.09
N GLN A 140 7.06 15.03 11.00
CA GLN A 140 7.14 14.29 9.74
C GLN A 140 5.77 13.80 9.26
N LEU A 141 4.88 13.46 10.19
CA LEU A 141 3.50 13.10 9.84
C LEU A 141 2.73 14.30 9.31
N LEU A 142 2.95 15.47 9.90
CA LEU A 142 2.37 16.71 9.41
C LEU A 142 2.87 17.05 7.99
N ASP A 143 4.16 16.82 7.72
CA ASP A 143 4.75 16.99 6.38
C ASP A 143 4.14 16.00 5.38
N PHE A 144 3.94 14.73 5.76
CA PHE A 144 3.22 13.76 4.93
C PHE A 144 1.79 14.22 4.57
N VAL A 145 1.04 14.77 5.53
CA VAL A 145 -0.30 15.27 5.25
C VAL A 145 -0.24 16.49 4.31
N ARG A 146 0.79 17.33 4.41
CA ARG A 146 0.99 18.50 3.54
C ARG A 146 1.41 18.13 2.12
N GLU A 147 2.24 17.12 1.97
CA GLU A 147 2.77 16.65 0.68
C GLU A 147 1.89 15.59 0.01
N SER A 148 0.76 15.23 0.62
CA SER A 148 -0.23 14.34 0.03
C SER A 148 -1.51 15.09 -0.39
N PRO A 149 -2.36 14.47 -1.24
CA PRO A 149 -3.65 15.04 -1.63
C PRO A 149 -4.62 15.28 -0.46
N ILE A 150 -4.35 14.71 0.72
CA ILE A 150 -5.12 14.98 1.95
C ILE A 150 -5.15 16.48 2.25
N SER A 151 -4.04 17.19 1.98
CA SER A 151 -3.95 18.63 2.15
C SER A 151 -5.02 19.41 1.37
N ASN A 152 -5.56 18.89 0.27
CA ASN A 152 -6.57 19.60 -0.52
C ASN A 152 -7.89 19.81 0.22
N HIS A 153 -8.21 18.95 1.20
CA HIS A 153 -9.43 19.07 2.00
C HIS A 153 -9.24 19.86 3.29
N PHE A 154 -8.00 19.94 3.80
CA PHE A 154 -7.69 20.50 5.11
C PHE A 154 -6.61 21.58 5.08
N ARG A 155 -6.33 22.16 3.90
CA ARG A 155 -5.19 23.06 3.66
C ARG A 155 -5.10 24.17 4.70
N ASP A 156 -6.21 24.87 4.90
CA ASP A 156 -6.27 26.03 5.79
C ASP A 156 -6.13 25.65 7.26
N ALA A 157 -6.56 24.44 7.64
CA ALA A 157 -6.44 23.93 9.00
C ALA A 157 -5.01 23.46 9.34
N ILE A 158 -4.28 22.97 8.34
CA ILE A 158 -2.99 22.28 8.53
C ILE A 158 -1.79 23.20 8.26
N LYS A 159 -1.96 24.20 7.38
CA LYS A 159 -0.91 25.14 7.01
C LYS A 159 -0.30 25.91 8.19
N PRO A 160 -1.07 26.50 9.14
CA PRO A 160 -0.48 27.23 10.25
C PRO A 160 0.07 26.33 11.36
N LEU A 161 -0.26 25.04 11.34
CA LEU A 161 0.05 24.11 12.41
C LEU A 161 1.57 23.88 12.50
N ARG A 162 2.11 23.94 13.70
CA ARG A 162 3.44 23.49 14.06
C ARG A 162 3.25 22.45 15.15
N ILE A 163 3.78 21.26 14.92
CA ILE A 163 3.68 20.16 15.88
C ILE A 163 5.09 19.68 16.21
N SER A 164 5.28 19.18 17.44
CA SER A 164 6.53 18.58 17.91
C SER A 164 6.22 17.31 18.70
N GLY A 165 7.24 16.55 19.10
CA GLY A 165 7.05 15.29 19.82
C GLY A 165 6.89 14.10 18.87
N SER A 166 6.20 13.06 19.32
CA SER A 166 6.00 11.82 18.56
C SER A 166 4.52 11.45 18.48
N ALA A 167 4.18 10.60 17.51
CA ALA A 167 2.85 10.03 17.42
C ALA A 167 2.91 8.55 17.03
N ASP A 168 2.05 7.73 17.64
CA ASP A 168 1.61 6.49 16.98
C ASP A 168 0.38 6.82 16.14
N TRP A 169 0.26 6.17 15.00
CA TRP A 169 -0.85 6.38 14.09
C TRP A 169 -1.31 5.05 13.51
N SER A 170 -2.59 4.99 13.18
CA SER A 170 -3.19 3.88 12.45
C SER A 170 -4.32 4.40 11.58
N PHE A 171 -4.52 3.81 10.40
CA PHE A 171 -5.67 4.12 9.57
C PHE A 171 -6.16 2.89 8.82
N THR A 172 -7.42 2.96 8.39
CA THR A 172 -8.07 2.05 7.46
C THR A 172 -8.66 2.83 6.31
N LEU A 173 -8.43 2.37 5.08
CA LEU A 173 -8.93 2.94 3.85
C LEU A 173 -9.67 1.86 3.07
N VAL A 174 -10.90 2.16 2.66
CA VAL A 174 -11.64 1.39 1.65
C VAL A 174 -11.78 2.27 0.42
N LEU A 175 -11.22 1.83 -0.70
CA LEU A 175 -11.15 2.59 -1.94
C LEU A 175 -11.61 1.75 -3.13
N PRO A 176 -12.83 2.00 -3.66
CA PRO A 176 -13.26 1.46 -4.95
C PRO A 176 -12.41 2.07 -6.08
N LEU A 177 -11.62 1.28 -6.80
CA LEU A 177 -10.72 1.83 -7.83
C LEU A 177 -11.44 2.29 -9.11
N ARG A 178 -12.69 1.83 -9.30
CA ARG A 178 -13.56 2.28 -10.42
C ARG A 178 -14.20 3.64 -10.16
N ASP A 179 -14.42 3.99 -8.88
CA ASP A 179 -14.92 5.30 -8.45
C ASP A 179 -14.18 5.75 -7.19
N VAL A 180 -13.01 6.34 -7.40
CA VAL A 180 -12.09 6.75 -6.34
C VAL A 180 -12.65 7.87 -5.45
N HIS A 181 -13.75 8.50 -5.83
CA HIS A 181 -14.40 9.54 -5.04
C HIS A 181 -15.23 8.96 -3.88
N GLN A 182 -15.60 7.68 -3.94
CA GLN A 182 -16.40 7.00 -2.92
C GLN A 182 -15.55 6.27 -1.86
N PHE A 183 -14.40 6.83 -1.51
CA PHE A 183 -13.53 6.21 -0.51
C PHE A 183 -14.03 6.45 0.92
N ALA A 184 -13.75 5.52 1.81
CA ALA A 184 -13.91 5.67 3.25
C ALA A 184 -12.54 5.61 3.93
N LEU A 185 -12.22 6.61 4.75
CA LEU A 185 -10.96 6.69 5.48
C LEU A 185 -11.25 6.97 6.94
N ASP A 186 -10.79 6.07 7.80
CA ASP A 186 -10.83 6.21 9.25
C ASP A 186 -9.41 6.09 9.80
N GLY A 187 -9.10 6.86 10.84
CA GLY A 187 -7.77 6.81 11.42
C GLY A 187 -7.68 7.45 12.79
N THR A 188 -6.62 7.09 13.52
CA THR A 188 -6.32 7.65 14.82
C THR A 188 -4.85 8.02 14.90
N ALA A 189 -4.55 9.11 15.61
CA ALA A 189 -3.19 9.50 15.95
C ALA A 189 -3.12 9.78 17.45
N ARG A 190 -2.23 9.08 18.15
CA ARG A 190 -1.94 9.29 19.57
C ARG A 190 -0.65 10.07 19.69
N LEU A 191 -0.82 11.35 20.01
CA LEU A 191 0.25 12.31 20.22
C LEU A 191 0.89 12.09 21.60
N ARG A 192 2.23 12.14 21.66
CA ARG A 192 3.02 12.07 22.90
C ARG A 192 4.03 13.20 23.00
N GLN A 193 4.09 13.82 24.18
CA GLN A 193 5.01 14.91 24.50
C GLN A 193 4.89 16.06 23.50
N VAL A 194 3.65 16.34 23.09
CA VAL A 194 3.41 17.22 21.95
C VAL A 194 3.27 18.65 22.42
N SER A 195 3.87 19.55 21.63
CA SER A 195 3.49 20.96 21.62
C SER A 195 2.90 21.28 20.24
N VAL A 196 1.70 21.85 20.24
CA VAL A 196 0.99 22.31 19.05
C VAL A 196 0.96 23.83 19.10
N GLU A 197 1.49 24.48 18.07
CA GLU A 197 1.42 25.93 17.91
C GLU A 197 0.75 26.24 16.57
N ALA A 198 -0.27 27.08 16.57
CA ALA A 198 -0.85 27.67 15.36
C ALA A 198 -0.78 29.19 15.52
N PRO A 199 0.34 29.83 15.11
CA PRO A 199 0.57 31.26 15.35
C PRO A 199 -0.52 32.15 14.74
N GLU A 200 -1.05 31.77 13.58
CA GLU A 200 -2.14 32.47 12.90
C GLU A 200 -3.46 32.45 13.69
N TRP A 201 -3.63 31.45 14.57
CA TRP A 201 -4.80 31.31 15.44
C TRP A 201 -4.52 31.70 16.89
N GLN A 202 -3.32 32.21 17.17
CA GLN A 202 -2.85 32.52 18.53
C GLN A 202 -2.96 31.31 19.48
N LEU A 203 -2.88 30.10 18.94
CA LEU A 203 -3.01 28.86 19.72
C LEU A 203 -1.62 28.30 20.04
N ALA A 204 -1.36 28.04 21.31
CA ALA A 204 -0.15 27.37 21.78
C ALA A 204 -0.50 26.39 22.89
N ILE A 205 -0.46 25.09 22.59
CA ILE A 205 -0.63 24.00 23.54
C ILE A 205 0.75 23.39 23.76
N ARG A 206 1.20 23.31 25.01
CA ARG A 206 2.57 22.86 25.35
C ARG A 206 2.51 21.68 26.32
N LYS A 207 3.30 20.63 26.03
CA LYS A 207 3.50 19.43 26.86
C LYS A 207 2.21 18.72 27.29
N ILE A 208 1.64 17.94 26.37
CA ILE A 208 0.68 16.87 26.67
C ILE A 208 1.33 15.50 26.44
#